data_AF-A0A4Q4TU68-F1
#
_entry.id   AF-A0A4Q4TU68-F1
#
_cell.length_a   1.000
_cell.length_b   1.000
_cell.length_c   1.000
_cell.angle_alpha   90.00
_cell.angle_beta   90.00
_cell.angle_gamma   90.00
#
_symmetry.space_group_name_H-M   'P 1'
#
loop_
_entity.id
_entity.type
_entity.pdbx_description
1 polymer ?
#
loop_
_entity_poly.entity_id
_entity_poly.type
_entity_poly.pdbx_seq_one_letter_code
_entity_poly.pdbx_strand_id
1 'polypeptide(L)'
;MGKSTGAGALALWTHHIKDQSSLDYISATYTGKAMKIGAGVQASEAQEAANAQGLVVVEGDCPTVGIAGGYTQGGGTSPLGSKFGLAADQVLEWEVVTGKGELLTATPRQNSDLYWALAGGGGGTYGVVLSVTVKLHPNMPTAGATLSFMEPSDAYWDILQAFLLNLPAVLDAGATAFWQVLPGNTWSFEEDCCDPLYEFNGFLWRAALDSASTVAGNLTMNEYEADITPPAIFGGGYSDSTSVYVGMIAANSVDVPPRPICASLADE
;
A
#
# COMPACT_ATOMS: atom_id res chain seq x y z
N MET A 1 11.59 11.58 -12.02
CA MET A 1 11.13 12.27 -13.26
C MET A 1 10.97 13.80 -13.14
N GLY A 2 11.01 14.42 -11.94
CA GLY A 2 11.01 15.89 -11.83
C GLY A 2 9.76 16.61 -12.33
N LYS A 3 8.63 15.89 -12.51
CA LYS A 3 7.40 16.42 -13.12
C LYS A 3 6.72 17.56 -12.34
N SER A 4 7.08 17.75 -11.07
CA SER A 4 6.50 18.75 -10.16
C SER A 4 7.40 19.98 -9.95
N THR A 5 8.43 20.15 -10.78
CA THR A 5 9.33 21.32 -10.76
C THR A 5 9.63 21.80 -12.17
N GLY A 6 10.06 23.05 -12.31
CA GLY A 6 10.44 23.63 -13.59
C GLY A 6 11.15 24.97 -13.40
N ALA A 7 12.29 25.16 -14.08
CA ALA A 7 13.04 26.41 -14.00
C ALA A 7 12.22 27.57 -14.55
N GLY A 8 12.05 28.64 -13.77
CA GLY A 8 11.27 29.81 -14.14
C GLY A 8 9.76 29.59 -14.18
N ALA A 9 9.25 28.46 -13.67
CA ALA A 9 7.83 28.17 -13.63
C ALA A 9 7.14 28.82 -12.41
N LEU A 10 5.85 29.10 -12.56
CA LEU A 10 4.94 29.34 -11.43
C LEU A 10 4.32 28.00 -11.02
N ALA A 11 4.56 27.57 -9.79
CA ALA A 11 4.03 26.31 -9.28
C ALA A 11 2.63 26.51 -8.67
N LEU A 12 1.68 25.65 -9.05
CA LEU A 12 0.43 25.49 -8.33
C LEU A 12 0.64 24.49 -7.20
N TRP A 13 0.75 25.00 -5.97
CA TRP A 13 1.04 24.18 -4.81
C TRP A 13 -0.25 23.72 -4.12
N THR A 14 -0.69 22.50 -4.44
CA THR A 14 -1.97 21.94 -3.94
C THR A 14 -1.88 21.37 -2.52
N HIS A 15 -0.70 21.36 -1.89
CA HIS A 15 -0.45 20.69 -0.60
C HIS A 15 -1.40 21.14 0.53
N HIS A 16 -1.87 22.39 0.50
CA HIS A 16 -2.76 22.92 1.54
C HIS A 16 -4.25 22.65 1.29
N ILE A 17 -4.62 21.98 0.21
CA ILE A 17 -6.00 21.53 -0.05
C ILE A 17 -6.23 20.22 0.73
N LYS A 18 -6.50 20.35 2.03
CA LYS A 18 -6.54 19.25 3.01
C LYS A 18 -7.95 18.78 3.38
N ASP A 19 -8.99 19.34 2.75
CA ASP A 19 -10.36 18.91 3.02
C ASP A 19 -10.54 17.44 2.67
N GLN A 20 -11.09 16.67 3.60
CA GLN A 20 -11.47 15.28 3.39
C GLN A 20 -12.75 14.93 4.13
N SER A 21 -13.61 14.13 3.51
CA SER A 21 -14.87 13.70 4.11
C SER A 21 -15.32 12.36 3.57
N SER A 22 -15.80 11.50 4.47
CA SER A 22 -16.49 10.26 4.13
C SER A 22 -17.96 10.53 3.78
N LEU A 23 -18.48 9.82 2.80
CA LEU A 23 -19.87 9.93 2.35
C LEU A 23 -20.42 8.59 1.89
N ASP A 24 -21.75 8.46 1.94
CA ASP A 24 -22.47 7.42 1.21
C ASP A 24 -22.62 7.87 -0.24
N TYR A 25 -22.01 7.13 -1.17
CA TYR A 25 -22.00 7.45 -2.58
C TYR A 25 -22.92 6.52 -3.35
N ILE A 26 -23.75 7.10 -4.21
CA ILE A 26 -24.70 6.37 -5.05
C ILE A 26 -24.54 6.83 -6.49
N SER A 27 -24.27 5.88 -7.37
CA SER A 27 -24.20 6.10 -8.81
C SER A 27 -24.70 4.87 -9.56
N ALA A 28 -24.79 4.96 -10.88
CA ALA A 28 -25.19 3.81 -11.69
C ALA A 28 -24.15 2.65 -11.69
N THR A 29 -22.92 2.89 -11.25
CA THR A 29 -21.81 1.92 -11.30
C THR A 29 -21.26 1.54 -9.92
N TYR A 30 -21.59 2.30 -8.87
CA TYR A 30 -21.12 2.06 -7.52
C TYR A 30 -22.11 2.61 -6.49
N THR A 31 -22.37 1.80 -5.47
CA THR A 31 -23.13 2.17 -4.27
C THR A 31 -22.36 1.66 -3.05
N GLY A 32 -21.96 2.56 -2.16
CA GLY A 32 -21.18 2.20 -0.98
C GLY A 32 -20.54 3.41 -0.31
N LYS A 33 -19.66 3.15 0.65
CA LYS A 33 -18.87 4.20 1.30
C LYS A 33 -17.80 4.72 0.34
N ALA A 34 -17.58 6.03 0.38
CA ALA A 34 -16.55 6.72 -0.37
C ALA A 34 -15.93 7.83 0.47
N MET A 35 -14.78 8.32 0.04
CA MET A 35 -14.14 9.49 0.63
C MET A 35 -13.86 10.51 -0.48
N LYS A 36 -14.31 11.75 -0.29
CA LYS A 36 -13.84 12.90 -1.08
C LYS A 36 -12.57 13.41 -0.42
N ILE A 37 -11.49 13.46 -1.19
CA ILE A 37 -10.13 13.74 -0.72
C ILE A 37 -9.55 14.92 -1.50
N GLY A 38 -9.13 15.95 -0.79
CA GLY A 38 -8.46 17.13 -1.35
C GLY A 38 -7.10 16.82 -1.96
N ALA A 39 -6.69 17.62 -2.95
CA ALA A 39 -5.46 17.42 -3.72
C ALA A 39 -4.15 17.46 -2.91
N GLY A 40 -4.20 17.97 -1.68
CA GLY A 40 -3.07 18.04 -0.77
C GLY A 40 -3.01 16.93 0.27
N VAL A 41 -4.06 16.13 0.40
CA VAL A 41 -4.16 15.04 1.39
C VAL A 41 -3.17 13.93 1.06
N GLN A 42 -2.44 13.49 2.08
CA GLN A 42 -1.45 12.43 2.03
C GLN A 42 -2.08 11.11 2.50
N ALA A 43 -1.48 9.99 2.10
CA ALA A 43 -1.95 8.64 2.41
C ALA A 43 -2.29 8.47 3.90
N SER A 44 -1.34 8.75 4.79
CA SER A 44 -1.58 8.58 6.24
C SER A 44 -2.77 9.39 6.77
N GLU A 45 -3.01 10.59 6.25
CA GLU A 45 -4.14 11.44 6.66
C GLU A 45 -5.49 10.86 6.21
N ALA A 46 -5.53 10.28 5.00
CA ALA A 46 -6.73 9.64 4.45
C ALA A 46 -7.03 8.30 5.15
N GLN A 47 -6.00 7.49 5.39
CA GLN A 47 -6.14 6.21 6.08
C GLN A 47 -6.50 6.38 7.55
N GLU A 48 -5.95 7.37 8.27
CA GLU A 48 -6.37 7.68 9.65
C GLU A 48 -7.86 8.05 9.69
N ALA A 49 -8.33 8.89 8.76
CA ALA A 49 -9.73 9.28 8.68
C ALA A 49 -10.69 8.13 8.30
N ALA A 50 -10.22 7.19 7.47
CA ALA A 50 -10.97 5.98 7.11
C ALA A 50 -11.01 4.99 8.29
N ASN A 51 -9.88 4.77 8.94
CA ASN A 51 -9.74 3.80 10.03
C ASN A 51 -10.58 4.19 11.25
N ALA A 52 -10.70 5.50 11.54
CA ALA A 52 -11.59 6.02 12.59
C ALA A 52 -13.07 5.61 12.40
N GLN A 53 -13.45 5.12 11.22
CA GLN A 53 -14.79 4.65 10.88
C GLN A 53 -14.84 3.14 10.60
N GLY A 54 -13.77 2.40 10.90
CA GLY A 54 -13.66 0.97 10.58
C GLY A 54 -13.59 0.70 9.07
N LEU A 55 -13.04 1.65 8.31
CA LEU A 55 -12.89 1.56 6.86
C LEU A 55 -11.39 1.67 6.48
N VAL A 56 -11.07 1.26 5.26
CA VAL A 56 -9.73 1.39 4.66
C VAL A 56 -9.84 2.05 3.30
N VAL A 57 -8.79 2.78 2.92
CA VAL A 57 -8.64 3.38 1.60
C VAL A 57 -7.50 2.68 0.85
N VAL A 58 -7.61 2.53 -0.47
CA VAL A 58 -6.51 1.99 -1.27
C VAL A 58 -5.47 3.08 -1.48
N GLU A 59 -4.34 2.92 -0.80
CA GLU A 59 -3.21 3.86 -0.81
C GLU A 59 -1.86 3.17 -0.99
N GLY A 60 -0.80 3.97 -1.15
CA GLY A 60 0.56 3.45 -1.25
C GLY A 60 1.24 3.32 0.11
N ASP A 61 2.29 2.51 0.18
CA ASP A 61 3.03 2.21 1.42
C ASP A 61 3.73 3.42 2.05
N CYS A 62 4.04 4.44 1.24
CA CYS A 62 4.73 5.63 1.70
C CYS A 62 3.72 6.65 2.24
N PRO A 63 3.67 6.90 3.57
CA PRO A 63 2.59 7.67 4.20
C PRO A 63 2.49 9.12 3.73
N THR A 64 3.60 9.70 3.27
CA THR A 64 3.69 11.09 2.83
C THR A 64 3.26 11.31 1.38
N VAL A 65 2.92 10.25 0.64
CA VAL A 65 2.50 10.36 -0.77
C VAL A 65 1.12 11.01 -0.85
N GLY A 66 0.98 12.03 -1.71
CA GLY A 66 -0.31 12.67 -1.98
C GLY A 66 -1.24 11.76 -2.76
N ILE A 67 -2.32 11.29 -2.12
CA ILE A 67 -3.19 10.24 -2.66
C ILE A 67 -3.92 10.70 -3.93
N ALA A 68 -4.49 11.91 -3.92
CA ALA A 68 -5.20 12.51 -5.05
C ALA A 68 -4.27 13.00 -6.19
N GLY A 69 -2.97 13.04 -5.93
CA GLY A 69 -1.96 13.59 -6.85
C GLY A 69 -1.52 12.59 -7.91
N GLY A 70 -0.23 12.66 -8.25
CA GLY A 70 0.37 11.79 -9.26
C GLY A 70 0.29 10.30 -8.97
N TYR A 71 0.04 9.91 -7.71
CA TYR A 71 -0.14 8.51 -7.29
C TYR A 71 -1.37 7.88 -7.95
N THR A 72 -2.58 8.30 -7.59
CA THR A 72 -3.82 7.78 -8.18
C THR A 72 -3.90 8.10 -9.67
N GLN A 73 -3.45 9.30 -10.07
CA GLN A 73 -3.51 9.70 -11.48
C GLN A 73 -2.57 8.86 -12.37
N GLY A 74 -1.52 8.26 -11.81
CA GLY A 74 -0.58 7.40 -12.52
C GLY A 74 -0.85 5.89 -12.39
N GLY A 75 -1.95 5.50 -11.73
CA GLY A 75 -2.27 4.10 -11.41
C GLY A 75 -2.32 3.89 -9.90
N GLY A 76 -1.16 3.93 -9.25
CA GLY A 76 -1.04 3.80 -7.80
C GLY A 76 -1.16 2.35 -7.32
N THR A 77 -0.01 1.75 -6.97
CA THR A 77 0.06 0.41 -6.37
C THR A 77 -0.23 0.48 -4.87
N SER A 78 -0.78 -0.60 -4.31
CA SER A 78 -1.17 -0.68 -2.91
C SER A 78 -0.93 -2.09 -2.35
N PRO A 79 -0.64 -2.25 -1.05
CA PRO A 79 -0.78 -3.52 -0.32
C PRO A 79 -2.11 -4.21 -0.52
N LEU A 80 -3.16 -3.43 -0.76
CA LEU A 80 -4.51 -3.94 -0.97
C LEU A 80 -4.80 -4.19 -2.47
N GLY A 81 -3.79 -4.04 -3.33
CA GLY A 81 -3.90 -4.05 -4.78
C GLY A 81 -4.44 -5.37 -5.32
N SER A 82 -3.97 -6.51 -4.83
CA SER A 82 -4.49 -7.83 -5.26
C SER A 82 -5.97 -8.02 -4.93
N LYS A 83 -6.49 -7.33 -3.90
CA LYS A 83 -7.87 -7.46 -3.45
C LYS A 83 -8.82 -6.45 -4.08
N PHE A 84 -8.41 -5.18 -4.15
CA PHE A 84 -9.28 -4.09 -4.56
C PHE A 84 -8.90 -3.47 -5.92
N GLY A 85 -7.71 -3.77 -6.45
CA GLY A 85 -7.18 -3.17 -7.67
C GLY A 85 -6.30 -1.95 -7.37
N LEU A 86 -5.93 -1.21 -8.41
CA LEU A 86 -5.10 -0.01 -8.29
C LEU A 86 -5.88 1.15 -7.66
N ALA A 87 -5.17 2.17 -7.19
CA ALA A 87 -5.81 3.39 -6.70
C ALA A 87 -6.66 4.07 -7.79
N ALA A 88 -6.21 4.04 -9.05
CA ALA A 88 -6.97 4.53 -10.21
C ALA A 88 -8.31 3.79 -10.40
N ASP A 89 -8.39 2.50 -10.07
CA ASP A 89 -9.62 1.69 -10.15
C ASP A 89 -10.62 2.04 -9.02
N GLN A 90 -10.15 2.73 -7.97
CA GLN A 90 -10.99 3.17 -6.87
C GLN A 90 -11.69 4.49 -7.13
N VAL A 91 -11.32 5.22 -8.18
CA VAL A 91 -11.87 6.55 -8.43
C VAL A 91 -13.34 6.48 -8.85
N LEU A 92 -14.12 7.38 -8.30
CA LEU A 92 -15.54 7.59 -8.62
C LEU A 92 -15.72 8.92 -9.34
N GLU A 93 -15.04 9.97 -8.87
CA GLU A 93 -15.13 11.32 -9.42
C GLU A 93 -13.80 12.08 -9.29
N TRP A 94 -13.58 13.02 -10.19
CA TRP A 94 -12.55 14.04 -10.10
C TRP A 94 -13.18 15.43 -10.12
N GLU A 95 -12.65 16.34 -9.30
CA GLU A 95 -12.90 17.76 -9.41
C GLU A 95 -11.64 18.45 -9.95
N VAL A 96 -11.77 19.12 -11.11
CA VAL A 96 -10.62 19.54 -11.92
C VAL A 96 -10.82 20.95 -12.44
N VAL A 97 -9.79 21.79 -12.37
CA VAL A 97 -9.71 23.05 -13.11
C VAL A 97 -8.97 22.82 -14.41
N THR A 98 -9.61 23.09 -15.54
CA THR A 98 -9.00 22.93 -16.86
C THR A 98 -8.00 24.05 -17.17
N GLY A 99 -7.20 23.90 -18.23
CA GLY A 99 -6.32 24.96 -18.71
C GLY A 99 -7.05 26.23 -19.17
N LYS A 100 -8.39 26.19 -19.32
CA LYS A 100 -9.24 27.34 -19.60
C LYS A 100 -9.78 28.02 -18.34
N GLY A 101 -9.49 27.47 -17.15
CA GLY A 101 -10.01 27.95 -15.88
C GLY A 101 -11.43 27.47 -15.55
N GLU A 102 -11.93 26.45 -16.25
CA GLU A 102 -13.27 25.88 -16.00
C GLU A 102 -13.18 24.83 -14.90
N LEU A 103 -14.04 24.94 -13.88
CA LEU A 103 -14.23 23.92 -12.86
C LEU A 103 -15.16 22.82 -13.39
N LEU A 104 -14.63 21.61 -13.55
CA LEU A 104 -15.35 20.45 -14.06
C LEU A 104 -15.36 19.32 -13.04
N THR A 105 -16.48 18.62 -12.99
CA THR A 105 -16.59 17.28 -12.38
C THR A 105 -16.45 16.23 -13.48
N ALA A 106 -15.50 15.31 -13.34
CA ALA A 106 -15.31 14.20 -14.26
C ALA A 106 -15.68 12.87 -13.59
N THR A 107 -16.60 12.14 -14.19
CA THR A 107 -17.12 10.84 -13.74
C THR A 107 -17.21 9.90 -14.95
N PRO A 108 -17.50 8.59 -14.78
CA PRO A 108 -17.73 7.69 -15.90
C PRO A 108 -18.85 8.12 -16.86
N ARG A 109 -19.75 9.04 -16.46
CA ARG A 109 -20.88 9.50 -17.26
C ARG A 109 -20.86 10.99 -17.61
N GLN A 110 -19.95 11.77 -17.02
CA GLN A 110 -19.82 13.22 -17.25
C GLN A 110 -18.35 13.54 -17.46
N ASN A 111 -17.98 14.17 -18.59
CA ASN A 111 -16.57 14.37 -18.97
C ASN A 111 -15.77 13.04 -18.89
N SER A 112 -16.35 11.97 -19.43
CA SER A 112 -15.86 10.59 -19.23
C SER A 112 -14.50 10.32 -19.87
N ASP A 113 -14.17 11.05 -20.92
CA ASP A 113 -12.84 11.10 -21.54
C ASP A 113 -11.79 11.69 -20.58
N LEU A 114 -12.11 12.80 -19.91
CA LEU A 114 -11.26 13.39 -18.88
C LEU A 114 -11.12 12.47 -17.65
N TYR A 115 -12.23 11.85 -17.21
CA TYR A 115 -12.22 10.85 -16.14
C TYR A 115 -11.26 9.71 -16.46
N TRP A 116 -11.38 9.13 -17.66
CA TRP A 116 -10.53 8.03 -18.10
C TRP A 116 -9.06 8.44 -18.17
N ALA A 117 -8.77 9.63 -18.71
CA ALA A 117 -7.40 10.14 -18.79
C ALA A 117 -6.77 10.38 -17.40
N LEU A 118 -7.55 10.86 -16.43
CA LEU A 118 -7.06 11.07 -15.06
C LEU A 118 -6.95 9.77 -14.26
N ALA A 119 -7.69 8.72 -14.60
CA ALA A 119 -7.62 7.40 -13.95
C ALA A 119 -6.50 6.53 -14.54
N GLY A 120 -5.25 7.01 -14.51
CA GLY A 120 -4.05 6.24 -14.90
C GLY A 120 -3.19 6.87 -16.00
N GLY A 121 -3.67 7.90 -16.70
CA GLY A 121 -2.91 8.58 -17.77
C GLY A 121 -1.78 9.49 -17.28
N GLY A 122 -1.59 9.62 -15.97
CA GLY A 122 -0.52 10.37 -15.32
C GLY A 122 -0.90 11.82 -14.97
N GLY A 123 -0.51 12.25 -13.78
CA GLY A 123 -0.83 13.60 -13.31
C GLY A 123 -0.01 14.73 -13.95
N GLY A 124 -0.58 15.93 -13.87
CA GLY A 124 0.05 17.19 -14.31
C GLY A 124 -0.18 17.58 -15.78
N THR A 125 -1.01 16.85 -16.53
CA THR A 125 -1.21 17.07 -17.97
C THR A 125 -2.63 17.48 -18.34
N TYR A 126 -3.66 16.86 -17.75
CA TYR A 126 -5.05 17.02 -18.18
C TYR A 126 -5.82 18.15 -17.47
N GLY A 127 -5.27 18.67 -16.37
CA GLY A 127 -5.86 19.74 -15.58
C GLY A 127 -5.28 19.77 -14.16
N VAL A 128 -5.74 20.72 -13.37
CA VAL A 128 -5.39 20.83 -11.94
C VAL A 128 -6.46 20.14 -11.13
N VAL A 129 -6.15 18.98 -10.58
CA VAL A 129 -7.05 18.27 -9.65
C VAL A 129 -7.16 19.06 -8.35
N LEU A 130 -8.38 19.32 -7.91
CA LEU A 130 -8.70 19.92 -6.61
C LEU A 130 -9.10 18.84 -5.60
N SER A 131 -9.84 17.83 -6.03
CA SER A 131 -10.18 16.67 -5.20
C SER A 131 -10.48 15.44 -6.04
N VAL A 132 -10.44 14.29 -5.38
CA VAL A 132 -10.85 12.99 -5.92
C VAL A 132 -11.85 12.35 -4.96
N THR A 133 -12.89 11.70 -5.49
CA THR A 133 -13.76 10.83 -4.69
C THR A 133 -13.36 9.39 -4.96
N VAL A 134 -12.96 8.64 -3.93
CA VAL A 134 -12.53 7.24 -4.03
C VAL A 134 -13.41 6.32 -3.19
N LYS A 135 -13.51 5.05 -3.58
CA LYS A 135 -14.18 4.00 -2.80
C LYS A 135 -13.48 3.80 -1.45
N LEU A 136 -14.27 3.57 -0.40
CA LEU A 136 -13.80 3.06 0.88
C LEU A 136 -14.26 1.62 1.04
N HIS A 137 -13.41 0.79 1.62
CA HIS A 137 -13.70 -0.63 1.88
C HIS A 137 -13.79 -0.88 3.38
N PRO A 138 -14.55 -1.89 3.85
CA PRO A 138 -14.52 -2.30 5.25
C PRO A 138 -13.10 -2.67 5.69
N ASN A 139 -12.71 -2.23 6.89
CA ASN A 139 -11.48 -2.73 7.50
C ASN A 139 -11.59 -4.25 7.74
N MET A 140 -10.45 -4.91 7.71
CA MET A 140 -10.37 -6.36 7.78
C MET A 140 -9.06 -6.81 8.42
N PRO A 141 -9.08 -7.96 9.14
CA PRO A 141 -7.86 -8.56 9.65
C PRO A 141 -6.85 -8.76 8.52
N THR A 142 -5.63 -8.28 8.76
CA THR A 142 -4.54 -8.32 7.80
C THR A 142 -3.36 -9.06 8.44
N ALA A 143 -2.70 -9.91 7.66
CA ALA A 143 -1.51 -10.62 8.08
C ALA A 143 -0.31 -10.16 7.24
N GLY A 144 0.85 -10.03 7.88
CA GLY A 144 2.13 -9.74 7.25
C GLY A 144 3.10 -10.90 7.41
N ALA A 145 3.92 -11.16 6.39
CA ALA A 145 5.03 -12.10 6.47
C ALA A 145 6.27 -11.53 5.78
N THR A 146 7.44 -11.83 6.32
CA THR A 146 8.72 -11.52 5.67
C THR A 146 9.45 -12.81 5.33
N LEU A 147 9.89 -12.91 4.08
CA LEU A 147 10.81 -13.95 3.61
C LEU A 147 12.12 -13.28 3.17
N SER A 148 13.21 -13.64 3.82
CA SER A 148 14.56 -13.24 3.41
C SER A 148 15.47 -14.44 3.29
N PHE A 149 16.37 -14.40 2.31
CA PHE A 149 17.41 -15.40 2.14
C PHE A 149 18.70 -14.78 1.58
N MET A 150 19.81 -15.42 1.93
CA MET A 150 21.14 -15.13 1.41
C MET A 150 21.72 -16.43 0.85
N GLU A 151 22.12 -16.43 -0.41
CA GLU A 151 22.75 -17.57 -1.07
C GLU A 151 23.94 -17.03 -1.89
N PRO A 152 25.19 -17.28 -1.48
CA PRO A 152 26.36 -16.73 -2.13
C PRO A 152 26.76 -17.46 -3.43
N SER A 153 26.15 -18.60 -3.74
CA SER A 153 26.39 -19.34 -4.98
C SER A 153 25.37 -19.02 -6.08
N ASP A 154 25.59 -19.57 -7.29
CA ASP A 154 24.66 -19.43 -8.42
C ASP A 154 23.26 -20.01 -8.15
N ALA A 155 23.11 -20.87 -7.13
CA ALA A 155 21.82 -21.40 -6.68
C ALA A 155 20.84 -20.28 -6.26
N TYR A 156 21.34 -19.09 -5.94
CA TYR A 156 20.54 -17.89 -5.69
C TYR A 156 19.52 -17.62 -6.80
N TRP A 157 19.93 -17.78 -8.06
CA TRP A 157 19.07 -17.51 -9.21
C TRP A 157 17.98 -18.57 -9.38
N ASP A 158 18.26 -19.81 -9.03
CA ASP A 158 17.26 -20.88 -9.02
C ASP A 158 16.19 -20.63 -7.95
N ILE A 159 16.59 -20.17 -6.76
CA ILE A 159 15.67 -19.79 -5.68
C ILE A 159 14.81 -18.59 -6.10
N LEU A 160 15.41 -17.54 -6.67
CA LEU A 160 14.67 -16.38 -7.16
C LEU A 160 13.71 -16.77 -8.28
N GLN A 161 14.12 -17.64 -9.21
CA GLN A 161 13.25 -18.16 -10.26
C GLN A 161 12.06 -18.92 -9.66
N ALA A 162 12.31 -19.82 -8.71
CA ALA A 162 11.25 -20.55 -8.02
C ALA A 162 10.27 -19.59 -7.32
N PHE A 163 10.78 -18.56 -6.63
CA PHE A 163 9.95 -17.53 -6.00
C PHE A 163 9.05 -16.82 -7.03
N LEU A 164 9.63 -16.32 -8.13
CA LEU A 164 8.89 -15.58 -9.16
C LEU A 164 7.85 -16.45 -9.88
N LEU A 165 8.15 -17.73 -10.12
CA LEU A 165 7.21 -18.66 -10.74
C LEU A 165 6.03 -19.04 -9.84
N ASN A 166 6.21 -18.99 -8.51
CA ASN A 166 5.15 -19.25 -7.53
C ASN A 166 4.38 -18.00 -7.09
N LEU A 167 4.93 -16.81 -7.35
CA LEU A 167 4.32 -15.53 -6.97
C LEU A 167 2.87 -15.35 -7.49
N PRO A 168 2.50 -15.73 -8.73
CA PRO A 168 1.13 -15.60 -9.20
C PRO A 168 0.11 -16.33 -8.32
N ALA A 169 0.43 -17.53 -7.83
CA ALA A 169 -0.48 -18.27 -6.95
C ALA A 169 -0.70 -17.57 -5.60
N VAL A 170 0.32 -16.88 -5.09
CA VAL A 170 0.23 -16.05 -3.87
C VAL A 170 -0.65 -14.83 -4.13
N LEU A 171 -0.48 -14.17 -5.28
CA LEU A 171 -1.28 -13.00 -5.66
C LEU A 171 -2.75 -13.36 -5.91
N ASP A 172 -3.02 -14.48 -6.59
CA ASP A 172 -4.36 -15.00 -6.86
C ASP A 172 -5.09 -15.41 -5.57
N ALA A 173 -4.36 -15.76 -4.51
CA ALA A 173 -4.91 -16.01 -3.17
C ALA A 173 -5.28 -14.72 -2.41
N GLY A 174 -5.05 -13.55 -3.00
CA GLY A 174 -5.40 -12.24 -2.44
C GLY A 174 -4.29 -11.60 -1.61
N ALA A 175 -3.08 -12.17 -1.59
CA ALA A 175 -1.93 -11.53 -0.99
C ALA A 175 -1.27 -10.55 -1.97
N THR A 176 -0.58 -9.54 -1.45
CA THR A 176 0.29 -8.66 -2.21
C THR A 176 1.72 -8.89 -1.75
N ALA A 177 2.67 -8.88 -2.69
CA ALA A 177 4.07 -9.08 -2.38
C ALA A 177 4.90 -7.92 -2.91
N PHE A 178 5.71 -7.33 -2.04
CA PHE A 178 6.78 -6.42 -2.40
C PHE A 178 8.11 -7.16 -2.24
N TRP A 179 8.91 -7.19 -3.29
CA TRP A 179 10.20 -7.88 -3.27
C TRP A 179 11.29 -7.02 -3.88
N GLN A 180 12.50 -7.19 -3.38
CA GLN A 180 13.69 -6.51 -3.87
C GLN A 180 14.87 -7.47 -3.89
N VAL A 181 15.68 -7.37 -4.94
CA VAL A 181 16.99 -8.02 -5.06
C VAL A 181 18.03 -6.94 -4.82
N LEU A 182 18.80 -7.09 -3.76
CA LEU A 182 19.81 -6.10 -3.39
C LEU A 182 21.21 -6.71 -3.53
N PRO A 183 22.10 -6.12 -4.35
CA PRO A 183 23.50 -6.52 -4.38
C PRO A 183 24.16 -6.09 -3.07
N GLY A 184 24.71 -7.04 -2.30
CA GLY A 184 25.53 -6.72 -1.12
C GLY A 184 24.88 -5.81 -0.07
N ASN A 185 23.83 -6.26 0.62
CA ASN A 185 23.45 -5.97 2.01
C ASN A 185 22.08 -6.59 2.32
N THR A 186 21.87 -7.06 3.54
CA THR A 186 20.53 -7.14 4.14
C THR A 186 20.23 -5.78 4.77
N TRP A 187 19.10 -5.17 4.42
CA TRP A 187 18.47 -4.25 5.37
C TRP A 187 17.95 -5.13 6.51
N SER A 188 18.72 -5.28 7.57
CA SER A 188 18.18 -5.74 8.85
C SER A 188 17.35 -4.58 9.40
N PHE A 189 16.07 -4.82 9.65
CA PHE A 189 15.40 -4.07 10.72
C PHE A 189 16.19 -4.43 11.99
N GLU A 190 16.96 -3.48 12.52
CA GLU A 190 17.70 -3.72 13.75
C GLU A 190 16.67 -3.80 14.90
N GLU A 191 16.64 -4.96 15.55
CA GLU A 191 15.79 -5.30 16.68
C GLU A 191 16.23 -4.50 17.93
N ASP A 192 15.85 -3.23 18.02
CA ASP A 192 16.00 -2.47 19.26
C ASP A 192 14.74 -2.63 20.13
N CYS A 193 14.90 -3.34 21.26
CA CYS A 193 13.89 -3.65 22.29
C CYS A 193 13.14 -2.45 22.92
N CYS A 194 13.32 -1.22 22.44
CA CYS A 194 12.89 0.01 23.12
C CYS A 194 11.94 0.91 22.32
N ASP A 195 11.50 0.53 21.12
CA ASP A 195 10.51 1.32 20.35
C ASP A 195 9.07 0.79 20.60
N PRO A 196 8.05 1.61 20.97
CA PRO A 196 6.71 1.14 21.35
C PRO A 196 5.84 0.56 20.21
N LEU A 197 6.45 0.10 19.11
CA LEU A 197 5.79 -0.28 17.86
C LEU A 197 5.53 -1.80 17.70
N TYR A 198 5.48 -2.55 18.80
CA TYR A 198 5.52 -4.02 18.80
C TYR A 198 4.25 -4.68 19.37
N GLU A 199 3.20 -4.83 18.57
CA GLU A 199 2.15 -5.85 18.82
C GLU A 199 1.70 -6.60 17.55
N PHE A 200 2.42 -6.47 16.44
CA PHE A 200 2.34 -7.46 15.38
C PHE A 200 3.00 -8.74 15.92
N ASN A 201 2.45 -9.97 15.72
CA ASN A 201 3.21 -11.23 15.48
C ASN A 201 2.45 -12.59 15.79
N GLY A 202 1.89 -13.36 14.82
CA GLY A 202 1.70 -14.83 14.89
C GLY A 202 0.86 -15.56 13.78
N PHE A 203 1.44 -16.61 13.13
CA PHE A 203 0.82 -17.83 12.52
C PHE A 203 0.26 -17.87 11.05
N LEU A 204 0.85 -18.72 10.17
CA LEU A 204 0.24 -19.63 9.14
C LEU A 204 1.10 -19.92 7.86
N TRP A 205 2.08 -20.84 7.91
CA TRP A 205 2.51 -21.60 6.72
C TRP A 205 3.15 -22.97 7.04
N ARG A 206 2.38 -24.05 6.81
CA ARG A 206 2.86 -25.45 6.80
C ARG A 206 2.47 -26.24 5.55
N ALA A 207 1.85 -25.61 4.56
CA ALA A 207 1.25 -26.33 3.42
C ALA A 207 1.99 -26.20 2.08
N ALA A 208 2.90 -25.22 1.88
CA ALA A 208 3.70 -25.17 0.63
C ALA A 208 5.21 -25.35 0.80
N LEU A 209 5.67 -25.75 1.98
CA LEU A 209 7.07 -26.16 2.18
C LEU A 209 7.33 -27.62 1.78
N ASP A 210 6.30 -28.43 1.54
CA ASP A 210 6.48 -29.84 1.14
C ASP A 210 6.98 -30.01 -0.32
N SER A 211 7.02 -28.95 -1.13
CA SER A 211 7.67 -28.96 -2.45
C SER A 211 9.06 -28.30 -2.49
N ALA A 212 9.53 -27.70 -1.39
CA ALA A 212 10.82 -26.98 -1.34
C ALA A 212 11.85 -27.62 -0.40
N SER A 213 11.52 -28.73 0.26
CA SER A 213 12.33 -29.33 1.34
C SER A 213 13.59 -30.10 0.89
N THR A 214 14.24 -29.72 -0.21
CA THR A 214 15.53 -30.33 -0.59
C THR A 214 16.68 -29.33 -0.80
N VAL A 215 16.45 -28.02 -0.75
CA VAL A 215 17.54 -27.03 -0.91
C VAL A 215 17.29 -25.81 -0.02
N ALA A 216 18.36 -25.33 0.64
CA ALA A 216 18.48 -24.12 1.46
C ALA A 216 18.11 -24.24 2.96
N GLY A 217 19.14 -24.49 3.76
CA GLY A 217 19.09 -24.53 5.23
C GLY A 217 19.28 -23.17 5.92
N ASN A 218 18.75 -22.07 5.37
CA ASN A 218 18.86 -20.76 6.03
C ASN A 218 17.70 -19.80 5.70
N LEU A 219 16.47 -20.31 5.75
CA LEU A 219 15.25 -19.50 5.64
C LEU A 219 14.83 -19.06 7.05
N THR A 220 14.81 -17.76 7.33
CA THR A 220 14.12 -17.21 8.51
C THR A 220 12.75 -16.74 8.08
N MET A 221 11.71 -17.19 8.80
CA MET A 221 10.31 -16.91 8.48
C MET A 221 9.62 -16.42 9.75
N ASN A 222 9.08 -15.21 9.68
CA ASN A 222 8.38 -14.55 10.78
C ASN A 222 6.95 -14.20 10.31
N GLU A 223 5.91 -14.60 11.07
CA GLU A 223 4.49 -14.59 10.68
C GLU A 223 3.66 -13.70 11.60
N TYR A 224 2.99 -12.64 11.13
CA TYR A 224 2.46 -11.58 12.00
C TYR A 224 1.00 -11.13 11.77
N GLU A 225 0.16 -11.02 12.82
CA GLU A 225 -1.21 -10.42 12.78
C GLU A 225 -1.16 -8.91 13.03
N ALA A 226 -1.98 -8.13 12.30
CA ALA A 226 -1.82 -6.70 12.17
C ALA A 226 -3.16 -5.96 11.94
N ASP A 227 -3.47 -4.95 12.76
CA ASP A 227 -4.37 -3.87 12.34
C ASP A 227 -3.57 -2.84 11.54
N ILE A 228 -4.14 -2.28 10.46
CA ILE A 228 -3.48 -1.27 9.62
C ILE A 228 -3.38 0.05 10.40
N THR A 229 -2.36 0.17 11.26
CA THR A 229 -1.95 1.41 11.95
C THR A 229 -0.50 1.74 11.58
N PRO A 230 -0.16 3.02 11.31
CA PRO A 230 1.16 3.34 10.79
C PRO A 230 2.18 3.51 11.91
N PRO A 231 3.48 3.25 11.60
CA PRO A 231 4.50 4.16 12.11
C PRO A 231 5.59 4.52 11.08
N ALA A 232 6.40 5.52 11.47
CA ALA A 232 7.24 6.36 10.62
C ALA A 232 8.74 5.97 10.58
N ILE A 233 9.42 6.44 9.51
CA ILE A 233 10.87 6.69 9.28
C ILE A 233 11.87 5.55 9.58
N PHE A 234 12.56 5.09 8.52
CA PHE A 234 13.61 4.07 8.57
C PHE A 234 15.04 4.66 8.62
N GLY A 235 15.90 4.12 9.49
CA GLY A 235 17.35 4.29 9.47
C GLY A 235 18.05 3.01 9.95
N GLY A 236 19.17 2.61 9.33
CA GLY A 236 19.96 1.43 9.70
C GLY A 236 21.26 1.24 8.88
N GLY A 237 22.29 0.61 9.49
CA GLY A 237 23.70 0.53 9.04
C GLY A 237 24.09 -0.69 8.16
N TYR A 238 25.38 -0.78 7.79
CA TYR A 238 25.90 -1.53 6.61
C TYR A 238 26.68 -2.82 6.92
N SER A 239 26.46 -3.90 6.15
CA SER A 239 27.42 -5.03 5.96
C SER A 239 27.25 -5.75 4.60
N ASP A 240 28.28 -6.48 4.15
CA ASP A 240 28.49 -6.97 2.77
C ASP A 240 27.91 -8.39 2.49
N SER A 241 26.64 -8.53 2.07
CA SER A 241 26.07 -9.79 1.52
C SER A 241 24.80 -9.60 0.65
N THR A 242 24.69 -10.22 -0.53
CA THR A 242 23.50 -10.10 -1.42
C THR A 242 22.27 -10.77 -0.80
N SER A 243 21.16 -10.03 -0.71
CA SER A 243 19.92 -10.50 -0.07
C SER A 243 18.69 -10.29 -0.96
N VAL A 244 17.69 -11.15 -0.80
CA VAL A 244 16.31 -10.88 -1.24
C VAL A 244 15.48 -10.61 -0.01
N TYR A 245 14.72 -9.51 -0.03
CA TYR A 245 13.69 -9.22 0.97
C TYR A 245 12.34 -9.30 0.27
N VAL A 246 11.42 -10.10 0.83
CA VAL A 246 10.04 -10.21 0.37
C VAL A 246 9.13 -9.90 1.55
N GLY A 247 8.39 -8.80 1.48
CA GLY A 247 7.26 -8.53 2.35
C GLY A 247 5.97 -8.98 1.68
N MET A 248 5.20 -9.85 2.32
CA MET A 248 3.87 -10.27 1.88
C MET A 248 2.81 -9.73 2.83
N ILE A 249 1.73 -9.18 2.29
CA ILE A 249 0.55 -8.74 3.04
C ILE A 249 -0.64 -9.51 2.51
N ALA A 250 -1.28 -10.32 3.35
CA ALA A 250 -2.46 -11.10 3.02
C ALA A 250 -3.66 -10.57 3.78
N ALA A 251 -4.71 -10.22 3.06
CA ALA A 251 -5.96 -9.75 3.64
C ALA A 251 -7.01 -10.86 3.46
N ASN A 252 -7.17 -11.75 4.44
CA ASN A 252 -8.17 -12.84 4.38
C ASN A 252 -8.87 -13.10 5.72
N SER A 253 -10.18 -13.37 5.64
CA SER A 253 -11.03 -13.82 6.74
C SER A 253 -10.74 -15.28 7.07
N VAL A 254 -9.80 -15.53 7.98
CA VAL A 254 -9.68 -16.83 8.65
C VAL A 254 -10.25 -16.67 10.06
N ASP A 255 -11.25 -17.48 10.37
CA ASP A 255 -11.97 -17.46 11.65
C ASP A 255 -11.04 -17.99 12.76
N VAL A 256 -10.43 -17.08 13.54
CA VAL A 256 -9.54 -17.44 14.67
C VAL A 256 -10.30 -17.26 15.98
N PRO A 257 -10.43 -18.30 16.84
CA PRO A 257 -11.20 -18.23 18.07
C PRO A 257 -10.53 -17.33 19.13
N PRO A 258 -11.29 -16.55 19.92
CA PRO A 258 -10.73 -15.59 20.88
C PRO A 258 -10.08 -16.29 22.08
N ARG A 259 -8.93 -15.79 22.54
CA ARG A 259 -8.24 -16.26 23.76
C ARG A 259 -7.55 -15.12 24.55
N PRO A 260 -7.27 -15.36 25.85
CA PRO A 260 -7.48 -14.37 26.91
C PRO A 260 -6.35 -13.37 27.08
N ILE A 261 -6.75 -12.17 27.52
CA ILE A 261 -5.89 -11.01 27.84
C ILE A 261 -4.87 -11.41 28.93
N CYS A 262 -3.58 -11.36 28.60
CA CYS A 262 -2.50 -11.42 29.58
C CYS A 262 -2.31 -10.03 30.21
N ALA A 263 -2.65 -9.91 31.49
CA ALA A 263 -2.33 -8.75 32.31
C ALA A 263 -0.80 -8.68 32.54
N SER A 264 -0.17 -7.55 32.22
CA SER A 264 1.21 -7.28 32.60
C SER A 264 1.27 -6.91 34.09
N LEU A 265 1.98 -7.73 34.86
CA LEU A 265 2.46 -7.39 36.19
C LEU A 265 3.46 -6.24 36.08
N ALA A 266 3.18 -5.15 36.78
CA ALA A 266 4.14 -4.12 37.12
C ALA A 266 4.98 -4.55 38.34
N ASP A 267 6.11 -3.88 38.51
CA ASP A 267 7.08 -3.91 39.61
C ASP A 267 8.18 -4.99 39.49
N GLU A 268 9.37 -4.59 39.05
CA GLU A 268 10.49 -4.05 39.88
C GLU A 268 11.62 -3.48 39.00
#